data_AF-A0A9X1PKR9-F1
#
_entry.id   AF-A0A9X1PKR9-F1
#
_cell.length_a   1.000
_cell.length_b   1.000
_cell.length_c   1.000
_cell.angle_alpha   90.00
_cell.angle_beta   90.00
_cell.angle_gamma   90.00
#
_symmetry.space_group_name_H-M   'P 1'
#
loop_
_entity.id
_entity.type
_entity.pdbx_description
1 polymer ?
#
loop_
_entity_poly.entity_id
_entity_poly.type
_entity_poly.pdbx_seq_one_letter_code
_entity_poly.pdbx_strand_id
1 'polypeptide(L)'
;MEENPRKGNIFKYIAYVLIAAAVVGFGIYFLTPKKLTATEGKNMLLFIDNQIIDIDRNLKSDMSKQDIATRLSWHKSNTSLFNEVKGSKDKVIKPKVEILEKKIIEVQTKEFPELRTAYVESKREVLDGQKINIAVSGPKQDTLTFTGELFANEKTKDAFLANIKPIIQDLRFKKVVYKWSDKDSSDYKVRAKEDAEI
;
A
#
# COMPACT_ATOMS: atom_id res chain seq x y z
N MET A 1 -24.77 36.77 -67.80
CA MET A 1 -23.64 36.26 -67.02
C MET A 1 -24.12 36.14 -65.59
N GLU A 2 -24.26 34.90 -65.09
CA GLU A 2 -24.75 34.59 -63.75
C GLU A 2 -23.71 34.95 -62.68
N GLU A 3 -24.14 35.62 -61.61
CA GLU A 3 -23.38 35.73 -60.37
C GLU A 3 -24.01 34.86 -59.27
N ASN A 4 -23.17 33.99 -58.71
CA ASN A 4 -23.50 32.92 -57.78
C ASN A 4 -23.32 33.44 -56.33
N PRO A 5 -24.32 33.39 -55.43
CA PRO A 5 -24.16 33.91 -54.08
C PRO A 5 -23.36 32.93 -53.21
N ARG A 6 -22.27 33.46 -52.63
CA ARG A 6 -21.35 32.77 -51.72
C ARG A 6 -22.09 32.07 -50.57
N LYS A 7 -22.19 30.73 -50.64
CA LYS A 7 -22.51 29.83 -49.52
C LYS A 7 -21.40 29.91 -48.45
N GLY A 8 -21.47 30.91 -47.57
CA GLY A 8 -20.47 31.18 -46.54
C GLY A 8 -20.86 30.69 -45.14
N ASN A 9 -20.08 29.75 -44.61
CA ASN A 9 -19.74 29.56 -43.19
C ASN A 9 -20.81 29.29 -42.10
N ILE A 10 -22.11 29.38 -42.33
CA ILE A 10 -23.13 29.09 -41.29
C ILE A 10 -23.00 27.66 -40.72
N PHE A 11 -22.71 26.68 -41.58
CA PHE A 11 -22.49 25.29 -41.17
C PHE A 11 -21.28 25.10 -40.25
N LYS A 12 -20.22 25.92 -40.40
CA LYS A 12 -19.04 25.85 -39.53
C LYS A 12 -19.35 26.35 -38.13
N TYR A 13 -20.08 27.45 -37.99
CA TYR A 13 -20.48 27.97 -36.67
C TYR A 13 -21.41 27.01 -35.93
N ILE A 14 -22.36 26.39 -36.64
CA ILE A 14 -23.24 25.36 -36.04
C ILE A 14 -22.41 24.16 -35.60
N ALA A 15 -21.44 23.71 -36.41
CA ALA A 15 -20.54 22.62 -36.03
C ALA A 15 -19.70 22.95 -34.78
N TYR A 16 -19.16 24.17 -34.66
CA TYR A 16 -18.40 24.58 -33.48
C TYR A 16 -19.25 24.63 -32.21
N VAL A 17 -20.50 25.11 -32.31
CA VAL A 17 -21.43 25.13 -31.16
C VAL A 17 -21.79 23.72 -30.71
N LEU A 18 -22.03 22.79 -31.64
CA LEU A 18 -22.32 21.38 -31.31
C LEU A 18 -21.11 20.68 -30.69
N ILE A 19 -19.90 20.94 -31.18
CA ILE A 19 -18.65 20.41 -30.59
C ILE A 19 -18.45 20.97 -29.18
N ALA A 20 -18.63 22.28 -28.98
CA ALA A 20 -18.51 22.90 -27.66
C ALA A 20 -19.54 22.32 -26.66
N ALA A 21 -20.79 22.15 -27.08
CA ALA A 21 -21.83 21.53 -26.26
C ALA A 21 -21.52 20.05 -25.93
N ALA A 22 -20.97 19.29 -26.88
CA ALA A 22 -20.55 17.92 -26.65
C ALA A 22 -19.37 17.85 -25.67
N VAL A 23 -18.37 18.72 -25.80
CA VAL A 23 -17.21 18.77 -24.89
C VAL A 23 -17.64 19.15 -23.46
N VAL A 24 -18.56 20.11 -23.31
CA VAL A 24 -19.12 20.48 -22.00
C VAL A 24 -19.96 19.35 -21.41
N GLY A 25 -20.80 18.70 -22.23
CA GLY A 25 -21.61 17.55 -21.80
C GLY A 25 -20.75 16.35 -21.37
N PHE A 26 -19.71 16.02 -22.14
CA PHE A 26 -18.73 14.98 -21.79
C PHE A 26 -17.93 15.34 -20.54
N GLY A 27 -17.53 16.61 -20.39
CA GLY A 27 -16.86 17.10 -19.20
C GLY A 27 -17.73 16.92 -17.95
N ILE A 28 -18.99 17.32 -18.01
CA ILE A 28 -19.94 17.16 -16.87
C ILE A 28 -20.23 15.69 -16.60
N TYR A 29 -20.36 14.84 -17.62
CA TYR A 29 -20.61 13.41 -17.46
C TYR A 29 -19.44 12.67 -16.79
N PHE A 30 -18.20 13.00 -17.13
CA PHE A 30 -17.02 12.42 -16.48
C PHE A 30 -16.70 13.03 -15.12
N LEU A 31 -17.12 14.28 -14.85
CA LEU A 31 -16.90 14.96 -13.57
C LEU A 31 -18.01 14.71 -12.54
N THR A 32 -19.19 14.23 -12.96
CA THR A 32 -20.25 13.83 -12.03
C THR A 32 -20.00 12.40 -11.54
N PRO A 33 -19.67 12.20 -10.26
CA PRO A 33 -19.48 10.85 -9.73
C PRO A 33 -20.80 10.10 -9.84
N LYS A 34 -20.76 8.86 -10.35
CA LYS A 34 -21.90 7.96 -10.28
C LYS A 34 -22.32 7.84 -8.82
N LYS A 35 -23.55 8.27 -8.52
CA LYS A 35 -24.14 8.06 -7.20
C LYS A 35 -24.34 6.55 -7.05
N LEU A 36 -23.76 5.96 -6.01
CA LEU A 36 -24.05 4.59 -5.62
C LEU A 36 -25.57 4.45 -5.46
N THR A 37 -26.14 3.35 -5.92
CA THR A 37 -27.53 3.04 -5.59
C THR A 37 -27.67 2.86 -4.08
N ALA A 38 -28.87 3.07 -3.53
CA ALA A 38 -29.10 2.94 -2.08
C ALA A 38 -28.67 1.56 -1.53
N THR A 39 -28.81 0.51 -2.34
CA THR A 39 -28.40 -0.86 -2.01
C THR A 39 -26.86 -1.02 -2.02
N GLU A 40 -26.18 -0.50 -3.04
CA GLU A 40 -24.71 -0.55 -3.13
C GLU A 40 -24.05 0.27 -2.00
N GLY A 41 -24.60 1.45 -1.68
CA GLY A 41 -24.13 2.27 -0.57
C GLY A 41 -24.28 1.58 0.79
N LYS A 42 -25.40 0.88 1.02
CA LYS A 42 -25.65 0.12 2.25
C LYS A 42 -24.70 -1.07 2.40
N ASN A 43 -24.42 -1.78 1.31
CA ASN A 43 -23.50 -2.91 1.31
C ASN A 43 -22.05 -2.45 1.58
N MET A 44 -21.63 -1.34 0.98
CA MET A 44 -20.31 -0.74 1.22
C MET A 44 -20.15 -0.30 2.68
N LEU A 45 -21.18 0.33 3.24
CA LEU A 45 -21.16 0.75 4.64
C LEU A 45 -21.00 -0.44 5.59
N LEU A 46 -21.76 -1.52 5.37
CA LEU A 46 -21.67 -2.75 6.15
C LEU A 46 -20.26 -3.36 6.07
N PHE A 47 -19.65 -3.33 4.89
CA PHE A 47 -18.29 -3.85 4.71
C PHE A 47 -17.26 -3.02 5.50
N ILE A 48 -17.33 -1.69 5.42
CA ILE A 48 -16.44 -0.79 6.19
C ILE A 48 -16.62 -1.02 7.70
N ASP A 49 -17.87 -1.09 8.17
CA ASP A 49 -18.16 -1.30 9.59
C ASP A 49 -17.64 -2.65 10.09
N ASN A 50 -17.83 -3.72 9.32
CA ASN A 50 -17.30 -5.04 9.66
C ASN A 50 -15.76 -5.04 9.74
N GLN A 51 -15.09 -4.32 8.84
CA GLN A 51 -13.62 -4.20 8.87
C GLN A 51 -13.14 -3.38 10.06
N ILE A 52 -13.82 -2.30 10.43
CA ILE A 52 -13.50 -1.55 11.64
C ILE A 52 -13.61 -2.45 12.88
N ILE A 53 -14.67 -3.25 12.98
CA ILE A 53 -14.88 -4.19 14.09
C ILE A 53 -13.78 -5.25 14.13
N ASP A 54 -13.37 -5.78 12.97
CA ASP A 54 -12.29 -6.77 12.87
C ASP A 54 -10.94 -6.18 13.30
N ILE A 55 -10.62 -4.96 12.85
CA ILE A 55 -9.42 -4.23 13.29
C ILE A 55 -9.46 -3.98 14.80
N ASP A 56 -10.58 -3.54 15.35
CA ASP A 56 -10.73 -3.29 16.80
C ASP A 56 -10.56 -4.58 17.62
N ARG A 57 -10.97 -5.73 17.07
CA ARG A 57 -10.72 -7.04 17.70
C ARG A 57 -9.23 -7.37 17.68
N ASN A 58 -8.58 -7.18 16.54
CA ASN A 58 -7.17 -7.47 16.34
C ASN A 58 -6.24 -6.56 17.16
N LEU A 59 -6.62 -5.30 17.37
CA LEU A 59 -5.92 -4.39 18.28
C LEU A 59 -5.88 -4.90 19.73
N LYS A 60 -6.92 -5.64 20.14
CA LYS A 60 -7.08 -6.18 21.50
C LYS A 60 -6.58 -7.62 21.65
N SER A 61 -6.38 -8.33 20.55
CA SER A 61 -5.94 -9.72 20.57
C SER A 61 -4.43 -9.85 20.41
N ASP A 62 -3.91 -11.01 20.78
CA ASP A 62 -2.54 -11.41 20.45
C ASP A 62 -2.55 -12.08 19.07
N MET A 63 -2.10 -11.33 18.05
CA MET A 63 -2.01 -11.81 16.67
C MET A 63 -0.76 -12.66 16.40
N SER A 64 0.16 -12.81 17.36
CA SER A 64 1.43 -13.54 17.17
C SER A 64 1.24 -15.02 16.82
N LYS A 65 0.09 -15.60 17.15
CA LYS A 65 -0.28 -16.99 16.84
C LYS A 65 -0.67 -17.22 15.39
N GLN A 66 -1.01 -16.16 14.65
CA GLN A 66 -1.29 -16.25 13.22
C GLN A 66 0.02 -16.23 12.43
N ASP A 67 0.06 -16.97 11.33
CA ASP A 67 1.24 -16.96 10.48
C ASP A 67 1.46 -15.60 9.80
N ILE A 68 2.73 -15.30 9.49
CA ILE A 68 3.16 -14.01 8.93
C ILE A 68 2.45 -13.71 7.60
N ALA A 69 2.21 -14.72 6.76
CA ALA A 69 1.60 -14.50 5.45
C ALA A 69 0.13 -14.12 5.57
N THR A 70 -0.61 -14.75 6.49
CA THR A 70 -1.99 -14.38 6.83
C THR A 70 -2.07 -12.95 7.34
N ARG A 71 -1.22 -12.57 8.31
CA ARG A 71 -1.18 -11.22 8.87
C ARG A 71 -0.87 -10.16 7.81
N LEU A 72 0.14 -10.39 6.96
CA LEU A 72 0.48 -9.49 5.85
C LEU A 72 -0.66 -9.37 4.84
N SER A 73 -1.31 -10.47 4.50
CA SER A 73 -2.45 -10.49 3.56
C SER A 73 -3.64 -9.70 4.11
N TRP A 74 -3.89 -9.81 5.42
CA TRP A 74 -4.91 -9.02 6.10
C TRP A 74 -4.62 -7.51 6.03
N HIS A 75 -3.39 -7.07 6.32
CA HIS A 75 -3.01 -5.66 6.16
C HIS A 75 -3.13 -5.16 4.71
N LYS A 76 -2.77 -5.99 3.72
CA LYS A 76 -2.95 -5.69 2.29
C LYS A 76 -4.44 -5.55 1.95
N SER A 77 -5.29 -6.44 2.44
CA SER A 77 -6.75 -6.38 2.26
C SER A 77 -7.33 -5.07 2.80
N ASN A 78 -6.95 -4.68 4.02
CA ASN A 78 -7.40 -3.43 4.64
C ASN A 78 -6.98 -2.20 3.83
N THR A 79 -5.73 -2.21 3.34
CA THR A 79 -5.19 -1.16 2.47
C THR A 79 -5.94 -1.08 1.15
N SER A 80 -6.27 -2.22 0.53
CA SER A 80 -7.05 -2.28 -0.70
C SER A 80 -8.45 -1.72 -0.51
N LEU A 81 -9.15 -2.11 0.56
CA LEU A 81 -10.47 -1.54 0.88
C LEU A 81 -10.37 -0.02 1.02
N PHE A 82 -9.44 0.48 1.86
CA PHE A 82 -9.29 1.92 2.04
C PHE A 82 -9.07 2.64 0.72
N ASN A 83 -8.23 2.10 -0.17
CA ASN A 83 -7.97 2.67 -1.48
C ASN A 83 -9.21 2.70 -2.40
N GLU A 84 -10.11 1.74 -2.26
CA GLU A 84 -11.40 1.71 -2.97
C GLU A 84 -12.34 2.80 -2.46
N VAL A 85 -12.39 3.02 -1.14
CA VAL A 85 -13.39 3.89 -0.51
C VAL A 85 -12.93 5.32 -0.22
N LYS A 86 -11.61 5.60 -0.22
CA LYS A 86 -11.04 6.91 0.14
C LYS A 86 -11.53 8.08 -0.72
N GLY A 87 -11.93 7.80 -1.96
CA GLY A 87 -12.46 8.80 -2.89
C GLY A 87 -13.97 9.07 -2.75
N SER A 88 -14.66 8.38 -1.84
CA SER A 88 -16.12 8.49 -1.71
C SER A 88 -16.54 9.89 -1.28
N LYS A 89 -17.50 10.46 -2.04
CA LYS A 89 -18.15 11.74 -1.72
C LYS A 89 -19.46 11.58 -0.97
N ASP A 90 -19.87 10.33 -0.70
CA ASP A 90 -21.10 10.04 0.03
C ASP A 90 -20.97 10.50 1.49
N LYS A 91 -21.96 11.25 1.97
CA LYS A 91 -21.94 11.88 3.30
C LYS A 91 -22.01 10.87 4.45
N VAL A 92 -22.53 9.68 4.20
CA VAL A 92 -22.63 8.60 5.18
C VAL A 92 -21.35 7.76 5.18
N ILE A 93 -20.77 7.52 4.00
CA ILE A 93 -19.54 6.73 3.85
C ILE A 93 -18.30 7.49 4.31
N LYS A 94 -18.18 8.79 3.97
CA LYS A 94 -16.97 9.57 4.24
C LYS A 94 -16.51 9.54 5.72
N PRO A 95 -17.38 9.75 6.73
CA PRO A 95 -16.95 9.66 8.13
C PRO A 95 -16.46 8.26 8.53
N LYS A 96 -17.03 7.20 7.94
CA LYS A 96 -16.61 5.81 8.19
C LYS A 96 -15.24 5.51 7.60
N VAL A 97 -14.94 6.08 6.43
CA VAL A 97 -13.62 5.99 5.80
C VAL A 97 -12.55 6.66 6.66
N GLU A 98 -12.84 7.82 7.24
CA GLU A 98 -11.89 8.51 8.15
C GLU A 98 -11.63 7.70 9.43
N ILE A 99 -12.64 6.98 9.95
CA ILE A 99 -12.47 6.05 11.07
C ILE A 99 -11.62 4.85 10.64
N LEU A 100 -11.92 4.26 9.49
CA LEU A 100 -11.18 3.13 8.94
C LEU A 100 -9.70 3.48 8.75
N GLU A 101 -9.39 4.65 8.20
CA GLU A 101 -8.02 5.15 8.03
C GLU A 101 -7.26 5.15 9.35
N LYS A 102 -7.83 5.80 10.38
CA LYS A 102 -7.20 5.88 11.71
C LYS A 102 -6.95 4.50 12.29
N LYS A 103 -7.91 3.58 12.13
CA LYS A 103 -7.80 2.21 12.63
C LYS A 103 -6.76 1.38 11.91
N ILE A 104 -6.65 1.52 10.59
CA ILE A 104 -5.60 0.89 9.80
C ILE A 104 -4.22 1.39 10.25
N ILE A 105 -4.05 2.71 10.38
CA ILE A 105 -2.79 3.31 10.83
C ILE A 105 -2.39 2.81 12.24
N GLU A 106 -3.36 2.79 13.15
CA GLU A 106 -3.18 2.33 14.53
C GLU A 106 -2.68 0.88 14.56
N VAL A 107 -3.37 -0.03 13.87
CA VAL A 107 -3.01 -1.45 13.88
C VAL A 107 -1.72 -1.72 13.12
N GLN A 108 -1.47 -1.06 11.98
CA GLN A 108 -0.22 -1.22 11.24
C GLN A 108 0.99 -0.76 12.07
N THR A 109 0.87 0.39 12.75
CA THR A 109 1.95 0.93 13.59
C THR A 109 2.30 0.00 14.76
N LYS A 110 1.32 -0.71 15.29
CA LYS A 110 1.51 -1.72 16.34
C LYS A 110 2.10 -3.02 15.78
N GLU A 111 1.52 -3.57 14.71
CA GLU A 111 1.79 -4.92 14.23
C GLU A 111 3.07 -5.06 13.40
N PHE A 112 3.46 -4.05 12.61
CA PHE A 112 4.64 -4.17 11.74
C PHE A 112 5.95 -4.45 12.50
N PRO A 113 6.26 -3.79 13.63
CA PRO A 113 7.40 -4.15 14.47
C PRO A 113 7.37 -5.62 14.91
N GLU A 114 6.21 -6.15 15.28
CA GLU A 114 6.06 -7.55 15.70
C GLU A 114 6.22 -8.52 14.52
N LEU A 115 5.69 -8.18 13.35
CA LEU A 115 5.87 -8.95 12.11
C LEU A 115 7.34 -9.06 11.71
N ARG A 116 8.11 -7.98 11.87
CA ARG A 116 9.56 -7.98 11.60
C ARG A 116 10.32 -8.91 12.55
N THR A 117 9.98 -8.88 13.84
CA THR A 117 10.55 -9.79 14.84
C THR A 117 10.20 -11.24 14.53
N ALA A 118 8.92 -11.54 14.28
CA ALA A 118 8.46 -12.88 13.94
C ALA A 118 9.13 -13.41 12.66
N TYR A 119 9.32 -12.55 11.66
CA TYR A 119 10.06 -12.91 10.45
C TYR A 119 11.48 -13.35 10.77
N VAL A 120 12.23 -12.59 11.57
CA VAL A 120 13.60 -12.94 11.95
C VAL A 120 13.64 -14.25 12.74
N GLU A 121 12.72 -14.44 13.69
CA GLU A 121 12.62 -15.68 14.46
C GLU A 121 12.33 -16.89 13.56
N SER A 122 11.41 -16.76 12.60
CA SER A 122 11.07 -17.83 11.65
C SER A 122 12.21 -18.24 10.72
N LYS A 123 13.21 -17.38 10.53
CA LYS A 123 14.36 -17.63 9.63
C LYS A 123 15.64 -18.00 10.38
N ARG A 124 15.67 -17.84 11.69
CA ARG A 124 16.87 -18.00 12.51
C ARG A 124 17.51 -19.37 12.32
N GLU A 125 16.74 -20.45 12.51
CA GLU A 125 17.25 -21.82 12.40
C GLU A 125 17.79 -22.16 11.00
N VAL A 126 17.04 -21.78 9.97
CA VAL A 126 17.42 -22.05 8.56
C VAL A 126 18.70 -21.31 8.18
N LEU A 127 18.84 -20.05 8.61
CA LEU A 127 20.00 -19.23 8.30
C LEU A 127 21.23 -19.60 9.14
N ASP A 128 21.02 -20.03 10.39
CA ASP A 128 22.11 -20.52 11.25
C ASP A 128 22.79 -21.75 10.64
N GLY A 129 22.01 -22.66 10.03
CA GLY A 129 22.54 -23.77 9.24
C GLY A 129 23.43 -23.35 8.05
N GLN A 130 23.33 -22.10 7.61
CA GLN A 130 24.15 -21.50 6.55
C GLN A 130 25.26 -20.58 7.11
N LYS A 131 25.49 -20.60 8.43
CA LYS A 131 26.39 -19.68 9.15
C LYS A 131 26.02 -18.20 8.95
N ILE A 132 24.73 -17.91 8.82
CA ILE A 132 24.18 -16.57 8.73
C ILE A 132 23.36 -16.30 9.98
N ASN A 133 23.77 -15.31 10.78
CA ASN A 133 22.94 -14.79 11.85
C ASN A 133 22.00 -13.70 11.29
N ILE A 134 20.78 -13.63 11.80
CA ILE A 134 19.77 -12.65 11.44
C ILE A 134 19.22 -11.97 12.70
N ALA A 135 19.11 -10.64 12.66
CA ALA A 135 18.60 -9.84 13.77
C ALA A 135 17.80 -8.63 13.28
N VAL A 136 16.86 -8.16 14.10
CA VAL A 136 16.23 -6.85 13.95
C VAL A 136 16.79 -5.87 14.98
N SER A 137 16.79 -4.58 14.63
CA SER A 137 17.19 -3.50 15.51
C SER A 137 16.49 -2.19 15.15
N GLY A 138 16.68 -1.17 15.97
CA GLY A 138 16.05 0.14 15.85
C GLY A 138 14.76 0.24 16.67
N PRO A 139 14.23 1.47 16.85
CA PRO A 139 13.09 1.71 17.74
C PRO A 139 11.80 1.00 17.30
N LYS A 140 11.66 0.71 15.99
CA LYS A 140 10.52 0.00 15.40
C LYS A 140 10.91 -1.35 14.79
N GLN A 141 12.06 -1.90 15.16
CA GLN A 141 12.62 -3.12 14.56
C GLN A 141 12.80 -3.01 13.04
N ASP A 142 13.00 -1.80 12.51
CA ASP A 142 12.97 -1.47 11.08
C ASP A 142 14.31 -1.67 10.36
N THR A 143 15.35 -2.07 11.10
CA THR A 143 16.68 -2.39 10.56
C THR A 143 16.92 -3.89 10.65
N LEU A 144 16.99 -4.54 9.48
CA LEU A 144 17.31 -5.96 9.36
C LEU A 144 18.81 -6.16 9.20
N THR A 145 19.44 -6.93 10.07
CA THR A 145 20.87 -7.23 10.02
C THR A 145 21.10 -8.69 9.69
N PHE A 146 21.98 -8.95 8.73
CA PHE A 146 22.51 -10.27 8.44
C PHE A 146 24.02 -10.27 8.72
N THR A 147 24.49 -11.28 9.44
CA THR A 147 25.92 -11.43 9.77
C THR A 147 26.43 -12.76 9.25
N GLY A 148 27.50 -12.73 8.44
CA GLY A 148 28.15 -13.93 7.90
C GLY A 148 29.29 -13.59 6.95
N GLU A 149 30.31 -14.44 6.90
CA GLU A 149 31.54 -14.20 6.10
C GLU A 149 31.27 -14.00 4.60
N LEU A 150 30.25 -14.66 4.06
CA LEU A 150 29.85 -14.56 2.65
C LEU A 150 29.45 -13.14 2.19
N PHE A 151 29.09 -12.26 3.13
CA PHE A 151 28.74 -10.88 2.81
C PHE A 151 29.94 -9.97 2.58
N ALA A 152 31.17 -10.46 2.77
CA ALA A 152 32.38 -9.77 2.31
C ALA A 152 32.40 -9.57 0.78
N ASN A 153 31.65 -10.39 0.04
CA ASN A 153 31.54 -10.31 -1.42
C ASN A 153 30.32 -9.48 -1.86
N GLU A 154 30.56 -8.44 -2.67
CA GLU A 154 29.50 -7.56 -3.19
C GLU A 154 28.45 -8.29 -4.01
N LYS A 155 28.86 -9.23 -4.89
CA LYS A 155 27.93 -9.99 -5.75
C LYS A 155 26.98 -10.82 -4.91
N THR A 156 27.47 -11.37 -3.80
CA THR A 156 26.65 -12.13 -2.86
C THR A 156 25.62 -11.24 -2.17
N LYS A 157 26.02 -10.04 -1.73
CA LYS A 157 25.08 -9.05 -1.15
C LYS A 157 23.99 -8.67 -2.13
N ASP A 158 24.33 -8.37 -3.38
CA ASP A 158 23.36 -7.99 -4.42
C ASP A 158 22.37 -9.11 -4.72
N ALA A 159 22.86 -10.33 -4.92
CA ALA A 159 22.02 -11.49 -5.17
C ALA A 159 21.10 -11.79 -3.98
N PHE A 160 21.62 -11.71 -2.76
CA PHE A 160 20.84 -11.92 -1.54
C PHE A 160 19.77 -10.84 -1.38
N LEU A 161 20.14 -9.56 -1.57
CA LEU A 161 19.22 -8.43 -1.50
C LEU A 161 18.09 -8.58 -2.52
N ALA A 162 18.40 -8.96 -3.77
CA ALA A 162 17.39 -9.17 -4.81
C ALA A 162 16.35 -10.22 -4.42
N ASN A 163 16.78 -11.32 -3.78
CA ASN A 163 15.90 -12.39 -3.34
C ASN A 163 14.99 -11.98 -2.17
N ILE A 164 15.50 -11.21 -1.22
CA ILE A 164 14.73 -10.80 -0.03
C ILE A 164 13.96 -9.49 -0.24
N LYS A 165 14.23 -8.76 -1.33
CA LYS A 165 13.65 -7.43 -1.59
C LYS A 165 12.11 -7.39 -1.46
N PRO A 166 11.35 -8.36 -1.99
CA PRO A 166 9.89 -8.32 -1.88
C PRO A 166 9.43 -8.39 -0.43
N ILE A 167 9.98 -9.32 0.35
CA ILE A 167 9.56 -9.52 1.74
C ILE A 167 10.02 -8.38 2.65
N ILE A 168 11.20 -7.80 2.43
CA ILE A 168 11.64 -6.64 3.23
C ILE A 168 10.78 -5.40 2.96
N GLN A 169 10.28 -5.24 1.73
CA GLN A 169 9.37 -4.15 1.37
C GLN A 169 7.98 -4.37 1.95
N ASP A 170 7.46 -5.60 1.87
CA ASP A 170 6.16 -5.98 2.47
C ASP A 170 6.16 -5.80 3.99
N LEU A 171 7.26 -6.16 4.66
CA LEU A 171 7.48 -5.96 6.10
C LEU A 171 7.94 -4.53 6.46
N ARG A 172 8.00 -3.64 5.47
CA ARG A 172 8.32 -2.21 5.64
C ARG A 172 9.66 -1.95 6.35
N PHE A 173 10.65 -2.83 6.19
CA PHE A 173 12.00 -2.53 6.68
C PHE A 173 12.54 -1.27 6.00
N LYS A 174 13.27 -0.45 6.74
CA LYS A 174 13.86 0.81 6.26
C LYS A 174 15.33 0.65 5.86
N LYS A 175 15.98 -0.35 6.44
CA LYS A 175 17.41 -0.59 6.23
C LYS A 175 17.72 -2.08 6.33
N VAL A 176 18.60 -2.53 5.45
CA VAL A 176 19.29 -3.83 5.55
C VAL A 176 20.76 -3.57 5.82
N VAL A 177 21.33 -4.25 6.79
CA VAL A 177 22.75 -4.20 7.15
C VAL A 177 23.33 -5.58 6.93
N TYR A 178 24.43 -5.66 6.19
CA TYR A 178 25.23 -6.87 6.09
C TYR A 178 26.53 -6.68 6.87
N LYS A 179 26.87 -7.63 7.74
CA LYS A 179 28.11 -7.66 8.51
C LYS A 179 28.90 -8.91 8.16
N TRP A 180 30.21 -8.80 8.03
CA TRP A 180 31.11 -9.95 7.82
C TRP A 180 32.33 -9.95 8.76
N SER A 181 32.49 -8.91 9.56
CA SER A 181 33.40 -8.86 10.71
C SER A 181 32.84 -7.88 11.76
N ASP A 182 33.47 -7.80 12.93
CA ASP A 182 33.10 -6.82 13.96
C ASP A 182 33.29 -5.36 13.52
N LYS A 183 34.14 -5.14 12.52
CA LYS A 183 34.53 -3.80 12.04
C LYS A 183 33.95 -3.46 10.67
N ASP A 184 33.54 -4.47 9.91
CA ASP A 184 33.15 -4.31 8.52
C ASP A 184 31.67 -4.61 8.31
N SER A 185 30.97 -3.62 7.75
CA SER A 185 29.56 -3.70 7.41
C SER A 185 29.21 -2.90 6.16
N SER A 186 28.07 -3.23 5.56
CA SER A 186 27.51 -2.53 4.41
C SER A 186 26.02 -2.30 4.63
N ASP A 187 25.58 -1.06 4.42
CA ASP A 187 24.22 -0.63 4.67
C ASP A 187 23.48 -0.37 3.36
N TYR A 188 22.25 -0.86 3.27
CA TYR A 188 21.35 -0.67 2.14
C TYR A 188 20.05 -0.04 2.63
N LYS A 189 19.75 1.16 2.12
CA LYS A 189 18.49 1.84 2.41
C LYS A 189 17.37 1.22 1.58
N VAL A 190 16.28 0.85 2.23
CA VAL A 190 15.11 0.27 1.58
C VAL A 190 14.07 1.37 1.43
N ARG A 191 13.61 1.59 0.19
CA ARG A 191 12.42 2.40 -0.05
C ARG A 191 11.20 1.54 0.21
N ALA A 192 10.65 1.67 1.41
CA ALA A 192 9.40 1.03 1.83
C ALA A 192 8.49 2.04 2.52
N LYS A 193 7.19 1.77 2.49
CA LYS A 193 6.15 2.58 3.13
C LYS A 193 6.40 2.77 4.62
N GLU A 194 6.01 3.91 5.18
CA GLU A 194 5.98 4.06 6.65
C GLU A 194 4.95 3.14 7.28
N ASP A 195 5.11 2.76 8.54
CA ASP A 195 4.13 1.91 9.23
C ASP A 195 2.74 2.57 9.32
N ALA A 196 2.70 3.89 9.29
CA ALA A 196 1.46 4.69 9.27
C ALA A 196 0.96 5.01 7.85
N GLU A 197 1.60 4.49 6.79
CA GLU A 197 1.19 4.75 5.41
C GLU A 197 0.28 3.63 4.88
N ILE A 198 -0.83 4.03 4.24
CA ILE A 198 -1.80 3.14 3.60
C ILE A 198 -1.54 3.05 2.10
#